data_AF-A0A4Q7EIX9-F1
#
_entry.id   AF-A0A4Q7EIX9-F1
#
_cell.length_a   1.000
_cell.length_b   1.000
_cell.length_c   1.000
_cell.angle_alpha   90.00
_cell.angle_beta   90.00
_cell.angle_gamma   90.00
#
_symmetry.space_group_name_H-M   'P 1'
#
loop_
_entity.id
_entity.type
_entity.pdbx_description
1 polymer ?
#
loop_
_entity_poly.entity_id
_entity_poly.type
_entity_poly.pdbx_seq_one_letter_code
_entity_poly.pdbx_strand_id
1 'polypeptide(L)' 'MDAEQARQVETVLGRLDIPGVVAPEDAENPAGPWRVYDTADPATRRDVTADVLATVAARFPEEEPGSGPMRGFVIPPKDD' A
#
# COMPACT_ATOMS: atom_id res chain seq x y z
N MET A 1 -6.31 2.65 9.17
CA MET A 1 -6.70 2.42 7.78
C MET A 1 -8.21 2.50 7.72
N ASP A 2 -8.75 3.35 6.86
CA ASP A 2 -10.20 3.54 6.72
C ASP A 2 -10.81 2.52 5.74
N ALA A 3 -12.14 2.39 5.73
CA ALA A 3 -12.85 1.42 4.90
C ALA A 3 -12.61 1.59 3.39
N GLU A 4 -12.42 2.82 2.91
CA GLU A 4 -12.09 3.10 1.50
C GLU A 4 -10.66 2.64 1.17
N GLN A 5 -9.71 2.96 2.05
CA GLN A 5 -8.32 2.52 1.92
C GLN A 5 -8.23 0.98 2.00
N ALA A 6 -9.07 0.33 2.82
CA ALA A 6 -9.18 -1.12 2.91
C ALA A 6 -9.52 -1.79 1.58
N ARG A 7 -10.51 -1.28 0.86
CA ARG A 7 -10.86 -1.80 -0.47
C ARG A 7 -9.76 -1.58 -1.50
N GLN A 8 -9.07 -0.46 -1.42
CA GLN A 8 -7.94 -0.20 -2.31
C GLN A 8 -6.80 -1.19 -2.04
N VAL A 9 -6.48 -1.46 -0.78
CA VAL A 9 -5.48 -2.46 -0.38
C VAL A 9 -5.91 -3.87 -0.82
N GLU A 10 -7.17 -4.27 -0.61
CA GLU A 10 -7.69 -5.57 -1.07
C GLU A 10 -7.52 -5.76 -2.59
N THR A 11 -7.85 -4.73 -3.36
CA THR A 11 -7.67 -4.74 -4.83
C THR A 11 -6.20 -4.90 -5.22
N VAL A 12 -5.30 -4.20 -4.51
CA VAL A 12 -3.85 -4.28 -4.76
C VAL A 12 -3.30 -5.64 -4.38
N LEU A 13 -3.73 -6.23 -3.26
CA LEU A 13 -3.33 -7.57 -2.83
C LEU A 13 -3.71 -8.62 -3.88
N GLY A 14 -4.97 -8.60 -4.35
CA GLY A 14 -5.43 -9.49 -5.40
C GLY A 14 -4.68 -9.28 -6.72
N ARG A 15 -4.30 -8.04 -7.06
CA ARG A 15 -3.53 -7.75 -8.28
C ARG A 15 -2.08 -8.24 -8.19
N LEU A 16 -1.51 -8.27 -7.00
CA LEU A 16 -0.13 -8.69 -6.75
C LEU A 16 0.00 -10.16 -6.38
N ASP A 17 -1.12 -10.89 -6.30
CA ASP A 17 -1.20 -12.28 -5.83
C ASP A 17 -0.60 -12.43 -4.41
N ILE A 18 -0.75 -11.40 -3.57
CA ILE A 18 -0.26 -11.40 -2.19
C ILE A 18 -1.37 -11.94 -1.28
N PRO A 19 -1.12 -13.01 -0.52
CA PRO A 19 -2.10 -13.54 0.42
C PRO A 19 -2.35 -12.55 1.56
N GLY A 20 -3.62 -12.20 1.77
CA GLY A 20 -4.04 -11.33 2.86
C GLY A 20 -5.53 -11.02 2.78
N VAL A 21 -6.21 -11.04 3.93
CA VAL A 21 -7.63 -10.72 4.08
C VAL A 21 -7.76 -9.39 4.79
N VAL A 22 -8.38 -8.41 4.13
CA VAL A 22 -8.62 -7.10 4.69
C VAL A 22 -9.93 -7.12 5.46
N ALA A 23 -9.89 -6.93 6.77
CA ALA A 23 -11.06 -6.98 7.64
C ALA A 23 -11.00 -5.87 8.68
N PRO A 24 -12.16 -5.41 9.21
CA PRO A 24 -12.16 -4.49 10.31
C PRO A 24 -11.51 -5.13 11.54
N GLU A 25 -10.83 -4.31 12.35
CA GLU A 25 -10.30 -4.71 13.66
C GLU A 25 -11.43 -5.27 14.51
N ASP A 26 -12.51 -4.51 14.62
CA ASP A 26 -13.75 -4.88 15.30
C ASP A 26 -14.86 -5.22 14.30
N ALA A 27 -15.31 -6.47 14.30
CA ALA A 27 -16.43 -6.91 13.46
C ALA A 27 -17.74 -6.17 13.77
N GLU A 28 -17.89 -5.69 15.00
CA GLU A 28 -19.05 -4.91 15.45
C GLU A 28 -18.97 -3.42 15.04
N ASN A 29 -17.80 -2.96 14.58
CA ASN A 29 -17.60 -1.59 14.12
C ASN A 29 -16.92 -1.54 12.73
N PRO A 30 -17.66 -1.78 11.64
CA PRO A 30 -17.13 -1.72 10.28
C PRO A 30 -16.71 -0.32 9.84
N ALA A 31 -17.11 0.73 10.58
CA ALA A 31 -16.63 2.10 10.39
C ALA A 31 -15.32 2.39 11.15
N GLY A 32 -14.88 1.46 11.99
CA GLY A 32 -13.62 1.53 12.73
C GLY A 32 -12.39 1.24 11.87
N PRO A 33 -11.22 1.12 12.50
CA PRO A 33 -9.97 0.86 11.79
C PRO A 33 -9.96 -0.54 11.15
N TRP A 34 -9.46 -0.60 9.92
CA TRP A 34 -9.27 -1.84 9.17
C TRP A 34 -7.80 -2.29 9.21
N ARG A 35 -7.60 -3.61 9.14
CA ARG A 35 -6.28 -4.26 9.14
C ARG A 35 -6.23 -5.42 8.14
N VAL A 36 -5.01 -5.83 7.80
CA VAL A 36 -4.76 -6.99 6.94
C VAL A 36 -4.37 -8.18 7.80
N TYR A 37 -5.12 -9.26 7.65
CA TYR A 37 -4.91 -10.51 8.36
C TYR A 37 -4.47 -11.60 7.40
N ASP A 38 -3.76 -12.61 7.90
CA ASP A 38 -3.35 -13.75 7.08
C ASP A 38 -4.56 -14.60 6.64
N THR A 39 -5.54 -14.74 7.54
CA THR A 39 -6.72 -15.58 7.34
C THR A 39 -8.01 -14.81 7.60
N ALA A 40 -9.10 -15.20 6.94
CA ALA A 40 -10.43 -14.66 7.18
C ALA A 40 -11.02 -15.11 8.53
N ASP A 41 -10.51 -16.19 9.10
CA ASP A 41 -11.05 -16.75 10.33
C ASP A 41 -10.67 -15.90 11.55
N PRO A 42 -11.65 -15.33 12.28
CA PRO A 42 -11.37 -14.42 13.39
C PRO A 42 -10.73 -15.08 14.61
N ALA A 43 -10.81 -16.41 14.77
CA ALA A 43 -10.24 -17.13 15.90
C ALA A 43 -8.76 -17.49 15.67
N THR A 44 -8.33 -17.61 14.41
CA THR A 44 -6.94 -17.93 14.05
C THR A 44 -6.22 -16.80 13.32
N ARG A 45 -6.91 -15.70 12.99
CA ARG A 45 -6.31 -14.58 12.25
C ARG A 45 -5.19 -13.93 13.03
N ARG A 46 -4.05 -13.77 12.36
CA ARG A 46 -2.93 -12.98 12.82
C ARG A 46 -2.86 -11.68 12.03
N ASP A 47 -2.65 -10.56 12.72
CA ASP A 47 -2.36 -9.30 12.07
C ASP A 47 -1.03 -9.42 11.32
N VAL A 48 -1.08 -9.31 10.00
CA VAL A 48 0.07 -9.34 9.10
C VAL A 48 0.20 -8.04 8.33
N THR A 49 -0.50 -6.98 8.79
CA THR A 49 -0.47 -5.65 8.16
C THR A 49 0.95 -5.17 7.90
N ALA A 50 1.86 -5.34 8.87
CA ALA A 50 3.26 -4.94 8.71
C ALA A 50 4.02 -5.79 7.67
N ASP A 51 3.76 -7.10 7.62
CA ASP A 51 4.43 -8.04 6.73
C ASP A 51 3.95 -7.87 5.27
N VAL A 52 2.65 -7.67 5.11
CA VAL A 52 2.02 -7.33 3.83
C VAL A 52 2.53 -5.98 3.33
N LEU A 53 2.58 -4.96 4.20
CA LEU A 53 3.13 -3.66 3.83
C LEU A 53 4.61 -3.78 3.42
N ALA A 54 5.40 -4.57 4.13
CA ALA A 54 6.80 -4.84 3.78
C ALA A 54 6.92 -5.59 2.44
N THR A 55 6.03 -6.53 2.15
CA THR A 55 6.00 -7.28 0.88
C THR A 55 5.61 -6.36 -0.28
N VAL A 56 4.63 -5.48 -0.07
CA VAL A 56 4.26 -4.45 -1.06
C VAL A 56 5.42 -3.48 -1.27
N ALA A 57 6.08 -3.01 -0.21
CA ALA A 57 7.26 -2.14 -0.29
C ALA A 57 8.48 -2.85 -0.93
N ALA A 58 8.62 -4.16 -0.79
CA ALA A 58 9.65 -4.93 -1.47
C ALA A 58 9.33 -5.14 -2.96
N ARG A 59 8.04 -5.14 -3.33
CA ARG A 59 7.60 -5.28 -4.73
C ARG A 59 7.60 -3.96 -5.49
N PHE A 60 7.28 -2.88 -4.78
CA PHE A 60 7.49 -1.50 -5.17
C PHE A 60 8.55 -0.92 -4.23
N PRO A 61 9.82 -1.34 -4.37
CA PRO A 61 10.87 -0.51 -3.79
C PRO A 61 10.60 0.86 -4.40
N GLU A 62 10.49 1.90 -3.56
CA GLU A 62 10.63 3.26 -4.07
C GLU A 62 11.85 3.20 -4.98
N GLU A 63 11.64 3.26 -6.29
CA GLU A 63 12.71 3.65 -7.19
C GLU A 63 13.20 4.94 -6.55
N GLU A 64 14.42 4.92 -6.03
CA GLU A 64 15.11 6.12 -5.57
C GLU A 64 14.71 7.23 -6.53
N PRO A 65 14.30 8.44 -6.06
CA PRO A 65 13.84 9.49 -6.96
C PRO A 65 14.85 9.59 -8.09
N GLY A 66 14.41 9.15 -9.29
CA GLY A 66 15.33 8.67 -10.31
C GLY A 66 16.44 9.69 -10.52
N SER A 67 17.65 9.33 -10.09
CA SER A 67 18.87 9.97 -10.55
C SER A 67 19.11 9.50 -11.99
N GLY A 68 18.25 9.97 -12.89
CA GLY A 68 18.25 9.75 -14.34
C GLY A 68 17.91 11.07 -15.03
N PRO A 69 18.56 11.38 -16.15
CA PRO A 69 19.16 12.68 -16.44
C PRO A 69 18.12 13.80 -16.48
N MET A 70 18.40 14.92 -15.80
CA MET A 70 17.75 16.20 -16.04
C MET A 70 17.71 16.44 -17.54
N ARG A 71 16.55 16.26 -18.18
CA ARG A 71 16.30 16.74 -19.54
C ARG A 71 16.43 18.24 -19.44
N GLY A 72 17.60 18.74 -19.87
CA GLY A 72 17.99 20.13 -19.78
C GLY A 72 16.95 21.02 -20.44
N PHE A 73 16.14 21.68 -19.62
CA PHE A 73 15.54 22.94 -20.01
C PHE A 73 16.64 23.99 -19.89
N VAL A 74 17.38 24.18 -20.99
CA VAL A 74 18.25 25.34 -21.15
C VAL A 74 17.33 26.55 -21.25
N ILE A 75 17.25 27.33 -20.17
CA ILE A 75 16.65 28.67 -20.20
C ILE A 75 17.74 29.58 -20.80
N PRO A 76 17.56 30.14 -22.01
CA PRO A 76 18.53 31.10 -22.53
C PRO A 76 18.55 32.35 -21.64
N PRO A 77 19.73 32.94 -21.36
CA PRO A 77 19.78 34.21 -20.67
C PRO A 77 19.07 35.28 -21.49
N LYS A 78 18.29 36.10 -20.80
CA LYS A 78 17.62 37.27 -21.37
C LYS A 78 18.72 38.31 -21.68
N ASP A 79 18.92 38.61 -22.95
CA ASP A 79 19.74 39.73 -23.41
C ASP A 79 19.00 41.03 -23.06
N ASP A 80 19.67 41.96 -22.36
CA ASP A 80 19.31 43.37 -22.23
C ASP A 80 20.52 44.21 -22.68
#